data_AF-A0A402BIR9-F1
#
_entry.id   AF-A0A402BIR9-F1
#
_cell.length_a   1.000
_cell.length_b   1.000
_cell.length_c   1.000
_cell.angle_alpha   90.00
_cell.angle_beta   90.00
_cell.angle_gamma   90.00
#
_symmetry.space_group_name_H-M   'P 1'
#
loop_
_entity.id
_entity.type
_entity.pdbx_description
1 polymer ?
#
loop_
_entity_poly.entity_id
_entity_poly.type
_entity_poly.pdbx_seq_one_letter_code
_entity_poly.pdbx_strand_id
1 'polypeptide(L)'
;MWFLWDEEYIKFTHTTERQKYQNLKREPRVAITITDPDDPYTCAEFRGVVDKIEEDPTVAFFNTLAEKYGSSLRYRGDPRVVLCIKVDRILGYV
;
A
#
# COMPACT_ATOMS: atom_id res chain seq x y z
N MET A 1 1.98 -4.90 5.24
CA MET A 1 2.45 -4.37 3.95
C MET A 1 3.09 -3.03 4.23
N TRP A 2 4.23 -2.69 3.63
CA TRP A 2 4.76 -1.32 3.69
C TRP A 2 3.88 -0.37 2.89
N PHE A 3 3.78 0.88 3.33
CA PHE A 3 2.99 1.90 2.66
C PHE A 3 3.68 3.27 2.67
N LEU A 4 3.29 4.12 1.73
CA LEU A 4 3.62 5.54 1.72
C LEU A 4 2.32 6.34 1.69
N TRP A 5 2.29 7.45 2.41
CA TRP A 5 1.25 8.47 2.28
C TRP A 5 1.92 9.69 1.66
N ASP A 6 1.37 10.20 0.56
CA ASP A 6 1.91 11.36 -0.17
C ASP A 6 0.96 12.57 -0.14
N GLU A 7 0.16 12.69 0.92
CA GLU A 7 -0.88 13.70 1.10
C GLU A 7 -2.15 13.52 0.26
N GLU A 8 -2.12 12.67 -0.76
CA GLU A 8 -3.29 12.38 -1.60
C GLU A 8 -3.66 10.89 -1.62
N TYR A 9 -2.67 9.99 -1.71
CA TYR A 9 -2.86 8.54 -1.82
C TYR A 9 -2.11 7.76 -0.75
N ILE A 10 -2.74 6.70 -0.25
CA ILE A 10 -1.99 5.62 0.38
C ILE A 10 -1.46 4.72 -0.74
N LYS A 11 -0.14 4.53 -0.80
CA LYS A 11 0.52 3.77 -1.85
C LYS A 11 1.12 2.46 -1.34
N PHE A 12 0.91 1.38 -2.09
CA PHE A 12 1.53 0.08 -1.84
C PHE A 12 2.29 -0.42 -3.06
N THR A 13 3.40 -1.10 -2.83
CA THR A 13 4.10 -1.87 -3.86
C THR A 13 3.48 -3.25 -4.00
N HIS A 14 3.30 -3.73 -5.23
CA HIS A 14 2.75 -5.06 -5.49
C HIS A 14 3.38 -5.72 -6.72
N THR A 15 3.08 -6.99 -6.95
CA THR A 15 3.38 -7.71 -8.20
C THR A 15 2.08 -8.15 -8.87
N THR A 16 2.10 -8.34 -10.18
CA THR A 16 0.89 -8.59 -10.98
C THR A 16 0.40 -10.04 -10.93
N GLU A 17 1.24 -10.97 -10.49
CA GLU A 17 0.91 -12.41 -10.48
C GLU A 17 0.12 -12.86 -9.24
N ARG A 18 0.14 -12.05 -8.16
CA ARG A 18 -0.44 -12.46 -6.87
C ARG A 18 -1.96 -12.37 -6.88
N GLN A 19 -2.62 -13.31 -6.19
CA GLN A 19 -4.08 -13.29 -6.02
C GLN A 19 -4.63 -11.95 -5.49
N LYS A 20 -3.88 -11.28 -4.60
CA LYS A 20 -4.25 -9.95 -4.10
C LYS A 20 -4.41 -8.93 -5.23
N TYR A 21 -3.56 -8.97 -6.25
CA TYR A 21 -3.65 -8.08 -7.41
C TYR A 21 -4.87 -8.42 -8.27
N GLN A 22 -5.10 -9.71 -8.52
CA GLN A 22 -6.28 -10.18 -9.26
C GLN A 22 -7.59 -9.82 -8.55
N ASN A 23 -7.62 -9.88 -7.20
CA ASN A 23 -8.76 -9.44 -6.41
C ASN A 23 -9.04 -7.94 -6.61
N LEU A 24 -7.99 -7.11 -6.58
CA LEU A 24 -8.11 -5.65 -6.77
C LEU A 24 -8.54 -5.26 -8.18
N LYS A 25 -8.13 -6.03 -9.21
CA LYS A 25 -8.65 -5.83 -10.58
C LYS A 25 -10.16 -6.08 -10.66
N ARG A 26 -10.67 -7.04 -9.89
CA ARG A 26 -12.10 -7.39 -9.88
C ARG A 26 -12.92 -6.46 -8.99
N GLU A 27 -12.35 -6.05 -7.86
CA GLU A 27 -12.99 -5.24 -6.84
C GLU A 27 -11.96 -4.25 -6.27
N PRO A 28 -12.02 -2.97 -6.67
CA PRO A 28 -11.00 -1.99 -6.28
C PRO A 28 -11.22 -1.43 -4.87
N ARG A 29 -12.37 -1.69 -4.22
CA ARG A 29 -12.63 -1.21 -2.86
C ARG A 29 -11.74 -1.93 -1.85
N VAL A 30 -11.11 -1.16 -0.98
CA VAL A 30 -10.15 -1.65 0.01
C VAL A 30 -10.43 -1.06 1.39
N ALA A 31 -10.04 -1.82 2.41
CA ALA A 31 -9.93 -1.37 3.78
C ALA A 31 -8.49 -1.59 4.24
N ILE A 32 -7.90 -0.57 4.86
CA ILE A 32 -6.54 -0.57 5.39
C ILE A 32 -6.65 -0.22 6.86
N THR A 33 -6.17 -1.10 7.74
CA THR A 33 -6.09 -0.81 9.17
C THR A 33 -4.64 -0.61 9.55
N ILE A 34 -4.37 0.48 10.27
CA ILE A 34 -3.07 0.78 10.87
C ILE A 34 -3.29 0.84 12.38
N THR A 35 -2.50 0.07 13.11
CA THR A 35 -2.51 0.01 14.57
C THR A 35 -1.20 0.56 15.10
N ASP A 36 -1.27 1.33 16.18
CA ASP A 36 -0.08 1.84 16.85
C ASP A 36 0.72 0.65 17.42
N PRO A 37 2.04 0.57 17.14
CA PRO A 37 2.87 -0.51 17.65
C PRO A 37 3.03 -0.50 19.18
N ASP A 38 2.89 0.66 19.82
CA ASP A 38 3.07 0.85 21.26
C ASP A 38 1.74 0.77 22.03
N ASP A 39 0.60 1.02 21.37
CA ASP A 39 -0.74 0.89 21.94
C ASP A 39 -1.75 0.21 20.98
N PRO A 40 -2.11 -1.07 21.21
CA PRO A 40 -3.01 -1.81 20.32
C PRO A 40 -4.46 -1.29 20.31
N TYR A 41 -4.85 -0.44 21.27
CA TYR A 41 -6.18 0.19 21.28
C TYR A 41 -6.26 1.42 20.37
N THR A 42 -5.12 2.02 20.07
CA THR A 42 -5.00 3.13 19.12
C THR A 42 -4.92 2.58 17.70
N CYS A 43 -6.00 2.69 16.94
CA CYS A 43 -6.00 2.27 15.53
C CYS A 43 -6.90 3.13 14.65
N ALA A 44 -6.57 3.16 13.36
CA ALA A 44 -7.36 3.82 12.33
C ALA A 44 -7.61 2.87 11.17
N GLU A 45 -8.87 2.79 10.73
CA GLU A 45 -9.29 2.11 9.51
C GLU A 45 -9.56 3.14 8.42
N PHE A 46 -8.90 2.96 7.28
CA PHE A 46 -9.03 3.78 6.08
C PHE A 46 -9.76 2.96 5.04
N ARG A 47 -10.92 3.44 4.60
CA ARG A 47 -11.68 2.85 3.49
C ARG A 47 -11.53 3.71 2.25
N GLY A 48 -11.40 3.06 1.12
CA GLY A 48 -11.21 3.75 -0.14
C GLY A 48 -11.23 2.81 -1.34
N VAL A 49 -10.70 3.31 -2.44
CA VAL A 49 -10.61 2.58 -3.71
C VAL A 49 -9.19 2.65 -4.26
N VAL A 50 -8.74 1.58 -4.93
CA VAL A 50 -7.58 1.66 -5.81
C VAL A 50 -7.99 2.50 -7.01
N ASP A 51 -7.60 3.78 -6.98
CA ASP A 51 -7.96 4.78 -7.97
C ASP A 51 -7.15 4.61 -9.26
N LYS A 52 -5.87 4.24 -9.10
CA LYS A 52 -4.97 3.93 -10.21
C LYS A 52 -3.89 2.93 -9.83
N ILE A 53 -3.35 2.26 -10.85
CA ILE A 53 -2.24 1.33 -10.77
C ILE A 53 -1.15 1.85 -11.71
N GLU A 54 0.00 2.22 -11.15
CA GLU A 54 1.14 2.76 -11.89
C GLU A 54 2.19 1.65 -12.06
N GLU A 55 2.77 1.52 -13.25
CA GLU A 55 3.86 0.56 -13.49
C GLU A 55 5.14 1.03 -12.77
N ASP A 56 5.86 0.10 -12.15
CA ASP A 56 7.14 0.31 -11.46
C ASP A 56 8.20 -0.69 -11.99
N PRO A 57 8.57 -0.62 -13.29
CA PRO A 57 9.48 -1.58 -13.91
C PRO A 57 10.93 -1.46 -13.40
N THR A 58 11.32 -0.29 -12.90
CA THR A 58 12.64 -0.04 -12.32
C THR A 58 12.68 -0.33 -10.82
N VAL A 59 11.54 -0.70 -10.23
CA VAL A 59 11.43 -1.05 -8.80
C VAL A 59 11.78 0.15 -7.90
N ALA A 60 11.64 1.37 -8.42
CA ALA A 60 12.01 2.59 -7.74
C ALA A 60 11.16 2.81 -6.49
N PHE A 61 9.85 2.60 -6.60
CA PHE A 61 8.94 2.81 -5.46
C PHE A 61 9.16 1.78 -4.35
N PHE A 62 9.45 0.52 -4.71
CA PHE A 62 9.84 -0.48 -3.72
C PHE A 62 11.11 -0.08 -2.98
N ASN A 63 12.12 0.46 -3.67
CA ASN A 63 13.36 0.91 -3.02
C ASN A 63 13.10 2.08 -2.06
N THR A 64 12.24 3.03 -2.43
CA THR A 64 11.78 4.10 -1.53
C THR A 64 11.12 3.54 -0.26
N LEU A 65 10.26 2.52 -0.39
CA LEU A 65 9.67 1.84 0.77
C LEU A 65 10.74 1.10 1.59
N ALA A 66 11.66 0.39 0.95
CA ALA A 66 12.72 -0.33 1.65
C ALA A 66 13.58 0.63 2.49
N GLU A 67 13.94 1.79 1.95
CA GLU A 67 14.65 2.86 2.67
C GLU A 67 13.82 3.41 3.83
N LYS A 68 12.56 3.80 3.57
CA LYS A 68 11.65 4.32 4.60
C LYS A 68 11.51 3.38 5.81
N TYR A 69 11.44 2.07 5.55
CA TYR A 69 11.27 1.05 6.59
C TYR A 69 12.59 0.42 7.04
N GLY A 70 13.75 1.00 6.69
CA GLY A 70 15.07 0.56 7.17
C GLY A 70 15.46 -0.86 6.70
N SER A 71 14.91 -1.33 5.59
CA SER A 71 15.13 -2.68 5.07
C SER A 71 16.30 -2.75 4.09
N SER A 72 17.15 -3.76 4.26
CA SER A 72 18.21 -4.11 3.31
C SER A 72 17.70 -4.93 2.11
N LEU A 73 16.39 -5.23 2.05
CA LEU A 73 15.81 -5.97 0.95
C LEU A 73 16.07 -5.24 -0.38
N ARG A 74 16.69 -5.95 -1.32
CA ARG A 74 16.89 -5.53 -2.70
C ARG A 74 16.03 -6.43 -3.57
N TYR A 75 15.06 -5.85 -4.25
CA TYR A 75 14.19 -6.62 -5.12
C TYR A 75 14.81 -6.67 -6.52
N ARG A 76 15.20 -7.87 -6.94
CA ARG A 76 15.75 -8.18 -8.27
C ARG A 76 14.82 -9.15 -9.02
N GLY A 77 13.52 -8.88 -8.97
CA GLY A 77 12.47 -9.75 -9.52
C GLY A 77 11.61 -9.04 -10.56
N ASP A 78 10.40 -9.58 -10.77
CA ASP A 78 9.44 -9.19 -11.79
C ASP A 78 9.03 -7.71 -11.75
N PRO A 79 8.59 -7.13 -12.89
CA PRO A 79 8.03 -5.79 -12.91
C PRO A 79 6.98 -5.60 -11.81
N ARG A 80 7.11 -4.52 -11.05
CA ARG A 80 6.21 -4.20 -9.95
C ARG A 80 5.21 -3.16 -10.40
N VAL A 81 4.18 -2.98 -9.58
CA VAL A 81 3.22 -1.90 -9.74
C VAL A 81 3.05 -1.17 -8.40
N VAL A 82 2.67 0.09 -8.50
CA VAL A 82 2.24 0.92 -7.37
C VAL A 82 0.72 0.98 -7.39
N LEU A 83 0.11 0.54 -6.30
CA LEU A 83 -1.33 0.70 -6.07
C LEU A 83 -1.54 2.04 -5.37
N CYS A 84 -2.26 2.96 -5.99
CA CYS A 84 -2.60 4.26 -5.42
C CYS A 84 -4.03 4.23 -4.89
N ILE A 85 -4.19 4.27 -3.56
CA ILE A 85 -5.48 4.19 -2.89
C ILE A 85 -5.92 5.61 -2.52
N LYS A 86 -7.09 6.01 -3.04
CA LYS A 86 -7.77 7.24 -2.62
C LYS A 86 -8.67 6.91 -1.44
N VAL A 87 -8.52 7.65 -0.34
CA VAL A 87 -9.28 7.42 0.90
C VAL A 87 -10.58 8.22 0.86
N ASP A 88 -11.70 7.53 1.07
CA ASP A 88 -13.04 8.14 1.09
C ASP A 88 -13.58 8.29 2.53
N ARG A 89 -13.12 7.43 3.44
CA ARG A 89 -13.57 7.43 4.85
C ARG A 89 -12.47 6.97 5.78
N ILE A 90 -12.36 7.64 6.92
CA ILE A 90 -11.49 7.28 8.04
C ILE A 90 -12.38 6.96 9.25
N LEU A 91 -12.12 5.82 9.89
CA LEU A 91 -12.73 5.42 11.14
C LEU A 91 -11.61 5.36 12.18
N GLY A 92 -11.67 6.21 13.19
CA GLY A 92 -10.72 6.22 14.31
C GLY A 92 -11.29 5.50 15.51
N TYR A 93 -10.47 4.67 16.15
CA TYR A 93 -10.72 4.13 17.49
C TYR A 93 -9.65 4.73 18.40
N VAL A 94 -10.10 5.56 19.34
CA VAL A 94 -9.27 6.29 20.32
C VAL A 94 -9.70 5.88 21.71
#